data_AF-A0ABD1J5E4-F1
#
_entry.id   AF-A0ABD1J5E4-F1
#
_cell.length_a   1.000
_cell.length_b   1.000
_cell.length_c   1.000
_cell.angle_alpha   90.00
_cell.angle_beta   90.00
_cell.angle_gamma   90.00
#
_symmetry.space_group_name_H-M   'P 1'
#
loop_
_entity.id
_entity.type
_entity.pdbx_description
1 polymer ?
#
loop_
_entity_poly.entity_id
_entity_poly.type
_entity_poly.pdbx_seq_one_letter_code
_entity_poly.pdbx_strand_id
1 'polypeptide(L)'
;MKGQLADIKSQMDQFREELKAGMDNVNGKICALEQQFQQLEDAASEQSTTVSTLEREVATMKKDIANLKARNEDLENRSHRCNLQITEVKEGRESAQGPVNYVSHMLSEALELEKAPLLNRAHRVLRNLERDDNPQGGSPRTFIVRCHYYQEKVEILKKAAGKPLKTAEGDDIRIFPDYSLEVSRQRAKFNEVKKLLWDGKITNLRFGVVYPAELKITLPDVSASECAVEGVKIPVEFSPQSAEEKQNTKNADLEEDGEPHAESSALLQETQGVFSKIPGLEDEDRGLGDSLPNTTSSSQTSLSVVHTPLPSGGETLTHSPPATRPSCFTYCEPDNWSRETSQKTNTTWSECVYVCQDEVLNRRLVPLLGEEMSLSKSFDLFDTFLDVRFHNKFFRSIGVSDNAIKIAESSPAGDKVYELLCVWMQREGLRADINDLIQALLLLDQRYSAENIATKAVERGFYRLA
;
A
#
# COMPACT_ATOMS: atom_id res chain seq x y z
N MET A 1 -39.04 76.55 50.92
CA MET A 1 -38.26 75.56 51.70
C MET A 1 -38.92 74.17 51.78
N LYS A 2 -40.18 73.99 52.25
CA LYS A 2 -40.78 72.64 52.37
C LYS A 2 -40.91 71.86 51.04
N GLY A 3 -41.29 72.51 49.93
CA GLY A 3 -41.40 71.86 48.61
C GLY A 3 -40.06 71.41 48.03
N GLN A 4 -39.02 72.23 48.15
CA GLN A 4 -37.66 71.88 47.70
C GLN A 4 -37.05 70.71 48.48
N LEU A 5 -37.33 70.61 49.78
CA LEU A 5 -36.86 69.48 50.60
C LEU A 5 -37.54 68.16 50.22
N ALA A 6 -38.82 68.20 49.85
CA ALA A 6 -39.56 67.01 49.39
C ALA A 6 -39.04 66.52 48.02
N ASP A 7 -38.73 67.44 47.12
CA ASP A 7 -38.21 67.14 45.77
C ASP A 7 -36.81 66.52 45.83
N ILE A 8 -35.91 67.08 46.65
CA ILE A 8 -34.57 66.50 46.91
C ILE A 8 -34.68 65.09 47.50
N LYS A 9 -35.62 64.86 48.43
CA LYS A 9 -35.84 63.54 49.02
C LYS A 9 -36.33 62.54 47.98
N SER A 10 -37.25 62.93 47.11
CA SER A 10 -37.74 62.10 46.00
C SER A 10 -36.60 61.75 45.03
N GLN A 11 -35.75 62.71 44.68
CA GLN A 11 -34.58 62.47 43.82
C GLN A 11 -33.56 61.53 44.48
N MET A 12 -33.33 61.66 45.79
CA MET A 12 -32.47 60.74 46.54
C MET A 12 -33.04 59.31 46.58
N ASP A 13 -34.35 59.16 46.77
CA ASP A 13 -35.02 57.86 46.78
C ASP A 13 -34.96 57.23 45.36
N GLN A 14 -35.16 58.03 44.31
CA GLN A 14 -35.00 57.57 42.93
C GLN A 14 -33.57 57.12 42.62
N PHE A 15 -32.56 57.94 42.95
CA PHE A 15 -31.15 57.59 42.73
C PHE A 15 -30.74 56.35 43.51
N ARG A 16 -31.28 56.16 44.73
CA ARG A 16 -31.05 54.96 45.54
C ARG A 16 -31.61 53.71 44.88
N GLU A 17 -32.81 53.77 44.32
CA GLU A 17 -33.40 52.64 43.59
C GLU A 17 -32.65 52.36 42.27
N GLU A 18 -32.22 53.39 41.54
CA GLU A 18 -31.38 53.24 40.34
C GLU A 18 -30.02 52.58 40.67
N LEU A 19 -29.36 53.02 41.76
CA LEU A 19 -28.13 52.39 42.24
C LEU A 19 -28.36 50.94 42.65
N LYS A 20 -29.47 50.64 43.32
CA LYS A 20 -29.82 49.28 43.74
C LYS A 20 -30.07 48.39 42.53
N ALA A 21 -30.85 48.85 41.56
CA ALA A 21 -31.08 48.15 40.30
C ALA A 21 -29.77 47.94 39.51
N GLY A 22 -28.88 48.94 39.50
CA GLY A 22 -27.54 48.84 38.92
C GLY A 22 -26.69 47.77 39.62
N MET A 23 -26.69 47.74 40.95
CA MET A 23 -25.98 46.75 41.76
C MET A 23 -26.53 45.33 41.53
N ASP A 24 -27.86 45.17 41.50
CA ASP A 24 -28.51 43.88 41.22
C ASP A 24 -28.16 43.37 39.82
N ASN A 25 -28.10 44.26 38.82
CA ASN A 25 -27.66 43.92 37.47
C ASN A 25 -26.18 43.51 37.41
N VAL A 26 -25.29 44.22 38.12
CA VAL A 26 -23.87 43.86 38.21
C VAL A 26 -23.69 42.51 38.91
N ASN A 27 -24.38 42.28 40.03
CA ASN A 27 -24.36 40.99 40.73
C ASN A 27 -24.87 39.85 39.83
N GLY A 28 -25.94 40.08 39.06
CA GLY A 28 -26.43 39.09 38.10
C GLY A 28 -25.38 38.75 37.02
N LYS A 29 -24.67 39.75 36.50
CA LYS A 29 -23.56 39.53 35.56
C LYS A 29 -22.37 38.81 36.21
N ILE A 30 -22.03 39.14 37.46
CA ILE A 30 -20.98 38.46 38.21
C ILE A 30 -21.33 36.97 38.36
N CYS A 31 -22.55 36.64 38.80
CA CYS A 31 -22.96 35.23 38.91
C CYS A 31 -22.95 34.50 37.56
N ALA A 32 -23.34 35.17 36.47
CA ALA A 32 -23.28 34.57 35.13
C ALA A 32 -21.83 34.31 34.68
N LEU A 33 -20.92 35.24 34.96
CA LEU A 33 -19.49 35.07 34.67
C LEU A 33 -18.86 33.98 35.51
N GLU A 34 -19.17 33.90 36.81
CA GLU A 34 -18.71 32.82 37.69
C GLU A 34 -19.15 31.45 37.17
N GLN A 35 -20.39 31.33 36.69
CA GLN A 35 -20.90 30.09 36.10
C GLN A 35 -20.17 29.73 34.80
N GLN A 36 -19.93 30.70 33.91
CA GLN A 36 -19.17 30.46 32.69
C GLN A 36 -17.72 30.08 32.97
N PHE A 37 -17.11 30.68 33.99
CA PHE A 37 -15.76 30.36 34.41
C PHE A 37 -15.67 28.92 34.91
N GLN A 38 -16.61 28.49 35.75
CA GLN A 38 -16.65 27.09 36.20
C GLN A 38 -16.81 26.11 35.03
N GLN A 39 -17.67 26.42 34.05
CA GLN A 39 -17.84 25.59 32.85
C GLN A 39 -16.55 25.48 32.03
N LEU A 40 -15.79 26.57 31.91
CA LEU A 40 -14.50 26.57 31.21
C LEU A 40 -13.45 25.78 31.97
N GLU A 41 -13.39 25.88 33.30
CA GLU A 41 -12.48 25.08 34.13
C GLU A 41 -12.76 23.58 34.00
N ASP A 42 -14.03 23.19 34.05
CA ASP A 42 -14.45 21.79 33.91
C ASP A 42 -14.09 21.25 32.51
N ALA A 43 -14.37 22.02 31.46
CA ALA A 43 -14.02 21.65 30.08
C ALA A 43 -12.50 21.57 29.87
N ALA A 44 -11.73 22.49 30.44
CA ALA A 44 -10.27 22.47 30.38
C ALA A 44 -9.68 21.26 31.13
N SER A 45 -10.26 20.89 32.26
CA SER A 45 -9.89 19.69 33.00
C SER A 45 -10.16 18.42 32.18
N GLU A 46 -11.36 18.31 31.60
CA GLU A 46 -11.73 17.19 30.72
C GLU A 46 -10.78 17.10 29.52
N GLN A 47 -10.51 18.22 28.86
CA GLN A 47 -9.58 18.27 27.74
C GLN A 47 -8.16 17.85 28.15
N SER A 48 -7.67 18.31 29.31
CA SER A 48 -6.37 17.90 29.84
C SER A 48 -6.29 16.39 30.06
N THR A 49 -7.32 15.77 30.66
CA THR A 49 -7.35 14.31 30.84
C THR A 49 -7.40 13.55 29.51
N THR A 50 -8.10 14.11 28.51
CA THR A 50 -8.20 13.54 27.16
C THR A 50 -6.85 13.59 26.45
N VAL A 51 -6.16 14.74 26.49
CA VAL A 51 -4.82 14.92 25.92
C VAL A 51 -3.83 13.94 26.57
N SER A 52 -3.79 13.84 27.89
CA SER A 52 -2.92 12.89 28.58
C SER A 52 -3.25 11.43 28.24
N THR A 53 -4.49 11.12 27.87
CA THR A 53 -4.87 9.77 27.41
C THR A 53 -4.37 9.50 26.00
N LEU A 54 -4.58 10.46 25.09
CA LEU A 54 -4.09 10.37 23.71
C LEU A 54 -2.57 10.29 23.66
N GLU A 55 -1.84 11.04 24.49
CA GLU A 55 -0.38 10.96 24.58
C GLU A 55 0.10 9.56 24.96
N ARG A 56 -0.56 8.92 25.94
CA ARG A 56 -0.25 7.54 26.35
C ARG A 56 -0.56 6.53 25.24
N GLU A 57 -1.67 6.72 24.52
CA GLU A 57 -2.03 5.86 23.38
C GLU A 57 -1.03 6.00 22.25
N VAL A 58 -0.63 7.23 21.89
CA VAL A 58 0.39 7.49 20.88
C VAL A 58 1.73 6.89 21.28
N ALA A 59 2.15 6.99 22.54
CA ALA A 59 3.36 6.36 23.03
C ALA A 59 3.30 4.82 22.90
N THR A 60 2.14 4.23 23.21
CA THR A 60 1.90 2.79 23.07
C THR A 60 1.93 2.36 21.61
N MET A 61 1.22 3.07 20.73
CA MET A 61 1.21 2.80 19.28
C MET A 61 2.60 2.92 18.67
N LYS A 62 3.40 3.93 19.05
CA LYS A 62 4.79 4.08 18.59
C LYS A 62 5.63 2.87 18.99
N LYS A 63 5.47 2.38 20.21
CA LYS A 63 6.15 1.17 20.70
C LYS A 63 5.71 -0.08 19.93
N ASP A 64 4.42 -0.24 19.67
CA ASP A 64 3.89 -1.38 18.94
C ASP A 64 4.34 -1.37 17.47
N ILE A 65 4.34 -0.21 16.81
CA ILE A 65 4.88 -0.06 15.45
C ILE A 65 6.36 -0.44 15.41
N ALA A 66 7.17 -0.01 16.39
CA ALA A 66 8.59 -0.38 16.44
C ALA A 66 8.77 -1.90 16.62
N ASN A 67 7.98 -2.51 17.51
CA ASN A 67 8.00 -3.95 17.75
C ASN A 67 7.54 -4.75 16.51
N LEU A 68 6.47 -4.32 15.85
CA LEU A 68 5.95 -4.96 14.63
C LEU A 68 6.96 -4.84 13.47
N LYS A 69 7.59 -3.68 13.30
CA LYS A 69 8.67 -3.49 12.31
C LYS A 69 9.82 -4.45 12.57
N ALA A 70 10.30 -4.54 13.81
CA ALA A 70 11.40 -5.45 14.18
C ALA A 70 11.04 -6.93 13.96
N ARG A 71 9.81 -7.34 14.30
CA ARG A 71 9.32 -8.71 14.06
C ARG A 71 9.18 -9.03 12.58
N ASN A 72 8.64 -8.09 11.80
CA ASN A 72 8.50 -8.25 10.36
C ASN A 72 9.87 -8.41 9.69
N GLU A 73 10.84 -7.59 10.10
CA GLU A 73 12.22 -7.70 9.62
C GLU A 73 12.88 -9.04 10.01
N ASP A 74 12.68 -9.56 11.23
CA ASP A 74 13.18 -10.89 11.60
C ASP A 74 12.55 -11.99 10.74
N LEU A 75 11.23 -11.95 10.52
CA LEU A 75 10.51 -12.93 9.71
C LEU A 75 10.96 -12.91 8.24
N GLU A 76 11.08 -11.73 7.64
CA GLU A 76 11.58 -11.57 6.26
C GLU A 76 13.01 -12.13 6.15
N ASN A 77 13.90 -11.74 7.05
CA ASN A 77 15.27 -12.22 7.03
C ASN A 77 15.37 -13.74 7.26
N ARG A 78 14.53 -14.32 8.13
CA ARG A 78 14.43 -15.78 8.33
C ARG A 78 13.98 -16.49 7.06
N SER A 79 13.02 -15.91 6.35
CA SER A 79 12.55 -16.43 5.06
C SER A 79 13.67 -16.45 4.01
N HIS A 80 14.54 -15.43 4.01
CA HIS A 80 15.63 -15.26 3.03
C HIS A 80 16.90 -16.09 3.35
N ARG A 81 17.01 -16.75 4.52
CA ARG A 81 18.27 -17.44 4.91
C ARG A 81 18.76 -18.49 3.91
N CYS A 82 17.83 -19.19 3.26
CA CYS A 82 18.10 -20.22 2.25
C CYS A 82 18.05 -19.67 0.81
N ASN A 83 17.89 -18.37 0.64
CA ASN A 83 17.82 -17.75 -0.66
C ASN A 83 19.20 -17.25 -1.15
N LEU A 84 19.35 -17.19 -2.47
CA LEU A 84 20.50 -16.69 -3.21
C LEU A 84 20.02 -15.75 -4.31
N GLN A 85 20.83 -14.74 -4.59
CA GLN A 85 20.68 -13.87 -5.75
C GLN A 85 21.79 -14.16 -6.77
N ILE A 86 21.41 -14.41 -8.02
CA ILE A 86 22.36 -14.63 -9.12
C ILE A 86 22.17 -13.55 -10.17
N THR A 87 23.21 -12.77 -10.45
CA THR A 87 23.18 -11.67 -11.43
C THR A 87 23.92 -12.03 -12.71
N GLU A 88 23.69 -11.25 -13.78
CA GLU A 88 24.35 -11.34 -15.10
C GLU A 88 24.06 -12.58 -15.95
N VAL A 89 23.05 -13.38 -15.59
CA VAL A 89 22.59 -14.48 -16.44
C VAL A 89 21.71 -13.92 -17.56
N LYS A 90 22.13 -14.04 -18.83
CA LYS A 90 21.38 -13.56 -20.01
C LYS A 90 19.95 -14.10 -20.04
N GLU A 91 19.00 -13.30 -20.51
CA GLU A 91 17.58 -13.68 -20.57
C GLU A 91 17.33 -14.82 -21.57
N GLY A 92 16.34 -15.68 -21.26
CA GLY A 92 15.86 -16.73 -22.17
C GLY A 92 16.60 -18.08 -22.09
N ARG A 93 17.75 -18.15 -21.41
CA ARG A 93 18.53 -19.39 -21.19
C ARG A 93 17.72 -20.49 -20.51
N GLU A 94 16.82 -20.09 -19.61
CA GLU A 94 16.00 -20.98 -18.78
C GLU A 94 14.83 -21.65 -19.52
N SER A 95 14.49 -21.20 -20.73
CA SER A 95 13.24 -21.57 -21.41
C SER A 95 13.15 -23.06 -21.77
N ALA A 96 14.29 -23.73 -22.00
CA ALA A 96 14.31 -25.12 -22.46
C ALA A 96 14.05 -26.15 -21.35
N GLN A 97 14.52 -25.90 -20.12
CA GLN A 97 14.50 -26.87 -19.01
C GLN A 97 13.71 -26.39 -17.78
N GLY A 98 13.23 -25.14 -17.83
CA GLY A 98 12.63 -24.44 -16.70
C GLY A 98 13.69 -23.82 -15.78
N PRO A 99 13.37 -22.71 -15.09
CA PRO A 99 14.33 -21.97 -14.26
C PRO A 99 15.04 -22.80 -13.19
N VAL A 100 14.32 -23.71 -12.53
CA VAL A 100 14.86 -24.52 -11.42
C VAL A 100 15.95 -25.48 -11.90
N ASN A 101 15.68 -26.23 -12.96
CA ASN A 101 16.62 -27.21 -13.49
C ASN A 101 17.83 -26.54 -14.13
N TYR A 102 17.59 -25.48 -14.91
CA TYR A 102 18.65 -24.69 -15.53
C TYR A 102 19.62 -24.15 -14.47
N VAL A 103 19.10 -23.46 -13.44
CA VAL A 103 19.95 -22.89 -12.39
C VAL A 103 20.68 -23.98 -11.60
N SER A 104 20.02 -25.10 -11.30
CA SER A 104 20.67 -26.22 -10.58
C SER A 104 21.85 -26.78 -11.39
N HIS A 105 21.67 -27.04 -12.68
CA HIS A 105 22.74 -27.53 -13.56
C HIS A 105 23.85 -26.49 -13.75
N MET A 106 23.49 -25.24 -14.02
CA MET A 106 24.43 -24.12 -14.15
C MET A 106 25.29 -23.96 -12.90
N LEU A 107 24.71 -24.09 -11.70
CA LEU A 107 25.46 -24.02 -10.44
C LEU A 107 26.41 -25.19 -10.26
N SER A 108 26.00 -26.43 -10.59
CA SER A 108 26.93 -27.57 -10.51
C SER A 108 28.12 -27.43 -11.44
N GLU A 109 27.90 -26.93 -12.66
CA GLU A 109 28.95 -26.79 -13.65
C GLU A 109 29.88 -25.62 -13.32
N ALA A 110 29.33 -24.43 -13.06
CA ALA A 110 30.12 -23.22 -12.81
C ALA A 110 30.93 -23.28 -11.50
N LEU A 111 30.48 -24.07 -10.51
CA LEU A 111 31.14 -24.21 -9.21
C LEU A 111 31.82 -25.58 -9.02
N GLU A 112 31.83 -26.43 -10.05
CA GLU A 112 32.39 -27.79 -10.00
C GLU A 112 31.87 -28.57 -8.77
N LEU A 113 30.55 -28.57 -8.57
CA LEU A 113 29.92 -29.30 -7.46
C LEU A 113 29.81 -30.78 -7.81
N GLU A 114 30.08 -31.67 -6.84
CA GLU A 114 29.94 -33.12 -7.02
C GLU A 114 28.49 -33.52 -7.36
N LYS A 115 27.52 -32.78 -6.81
CA LYS A 115 26.10 -32.98 -7.04
C LYS A 115 25.40 -31.64 -7.30
N ALA A 116 24.46 -31.65 -8.24
CA ALA A 116 23.59 -30.51 -8.50
C ALA A 116 22.74 -30.17 -7.26
N PRO A 117 22.72 -28.89 -6.83
CA PRO A 117 22.02 -28.48 -5.61
C PRO A 117 20.51 -28.64 -5.79
N LEU A 118 19.83 -29.06 -4.73
CA LEU A 118 18.38 -29.22 -4.75
C LEU A 118 17.72 -27.87 -4.48
N LEU A 119 16.96 -27.38 -5.45
CA LEU A 119 16.33 -26.07 -5.40
C LEU A 119 14.81 -26.21 -5.23
N ASN A 120 14.25 -25.48 -4.27
CA ASN A 120 12.80 -25.40 -4.07
C ASN A 120 12.14 -24.50 -5.12
N ARG A 121 12.81 -23.40 -5.48
CA ARG A 121 12.29 -22.39 -6.40
C ARG A 121 13.46 -21.64 -7.02
N ALA A 122 13.31 -21.30 -8.30
CA ALA A 122 14.18 -20.36 -9.00
C ALA A 122 13.30 -19.55 -9.94
N HIS A 123 13.49 -18.23 -9.96
CA HIS A 123 12.74 -17.34 -10.83
C HIS A 123 13.50 -16.03 -10.99
N ARG A 124 13.25 -15.33 -12.11
CA ARG A 124 13.75 -13.97 -12.29
C ARG A 124 12.89 -12.99 -11.52
N VAL A 125 13.52 -11.94 -11.00
CA VAL A 125 12.80 -10.80 -10.42
C VAL A 125 11.93 -10.16 -11.50
N LEU A 126 10.71 -9.75 -11.14
CA LEU A 126 9.85 -9.01 -12.04
C LEU A 126 10.44 -7.61 -12.26
N ARG A 127 10.48 -7.15 -13.51
CA ARG A 127 10.77 -5.76 -13.87
C ARG A 127 9.54 -5.20 -14.56
N ASN A 128 9.15 -3.97 -14.22
CA ASN A 128 8.20 -3.22 -15.03
C ASN A 128 8.89 -2.86 -16.34
N LEU A 129 8.53 -3.57 -17.42
CA LEU A 129 9.11 -3.40 -18.75
C LEU A 129 8.82 -2.01 -19.37
N GLU A 130 7.86 -1.27 -18.81
CA GLU A 130 7.29 -0.05 -19.39
C GLU A 130 8.22 1.17 -19.41
N ARG A 131 9.42 1.09 -18.80
CA ARG A 131 10.30 2.26 -18.61
C ARG A 131 11.59 2.25 -19.41
N ASP A 132 11.91 1.17 -20.11
CA ASP A 132 13.15 1.04 -20.86
C ASP A 132 12.85 0.99 -22.38
N ASP A 133 13.22 2.03 -23.11
CA ASP A 133 13.19 2.14 -24.58
C ASP A 133 14.13 1.14 -25.30
N ASN A 134 14.60 0.10 -24.61
CA ASN A 134 15.51 -0.90 -25.15
C ASN A 134 15.14 -2.33 -24.72
N PRO A 135 14.31 -3.04 -25.50
CA PRO A 135 13.91 -4.42 -25.25
C PRO A 135 15.07 -5.44 -25.20
N GLN A 136 16.29 -5.03 -25.56
CA GLN A 136 17.45 -5.93 -25.71
C GLN A 136 18.75 -5.45 -25.01
N GLY A 137 18.76 -4.31 -24.31
CA GLY A 137 20.02 -3.77 -23.76
C GLY A 137 20.00 -3.30 -22.30
N GLY A 138 18.98 -3.68 -21.53
CA GLY A 138 19.06 -3.58 -20.06
C GLY A 138 19.94 -4.70 -19.47
N SER A 139 20.59 -4.45 -18.33
CA SER A 139 21.29 -5.51 -17.58
C SER A 139 20.31 -6.66 -17.27
N PRO A 140 20.71 -7.94 -17.46
CA PRO A 140 19.82 -9.08 -17.29
C PRO A 140 19.20 -9.14 -15.89
N ARG A 141 17.93 -9.55 -15.79
CA ARG A 141 17.23 -9.65 -14.50
C ARG A 141 17.86 -10.70 -13.60
N THR A 142 18.09 -10.32 -12.35
CA THR A 142 18.59 -11.20 -11.28
C THR A 142 17.66 -12.40 -11.08
N PHE A 143 18.24 -13.57 -10.83
CA PHE A 143 17.51 -14.72 -10.31
C PHE A 143 17.44 -14.68 -8.79
N ILE A 144 16.26 -14.93 -8.24
CA ILE A 144 16.08 -15.30 -6.84
C ILE A 144 15.87 -16.81 -6.78
N VAL A 145 16.73 -17.46 -6.01
CA VAL A 145 16.83 -18.92 -5.91
C VAL A 145 16.72 -19.33 -4.46
N ARG A 146 15.85 -20.29 -4.15
CA ARG A 146 15.71 -20.87 -2.82
C ARG A 146 16.28 -22.29 -2.81
N CYS A 147 17.40 -22.48 -2.12
CA CYS A 147 17.95 -23.80 -1.86
C CYS A 147 17.03 -24.58 -0.91
N HIS A 148 16.94 -25.89 -1.10
CA HIS A 148 16.19 -26.75 -0.19
C HIS A 148 16.91 -26.87 1.17
N TYR A 149 18.23 -27.05 1.13
CA TYR A 149 19.08 -27.16 2.31
C TYR A 149 19.95 -25.91 2.51
N TYR A 150 20.02 -25.42 3.75
CA TYR A 150 20.86 -24.28 4.11
C TYR A 150 22.36 -24.56 3.91
N GLN A 151 22.78 -25.81 4.12
CA GLN A 151 24.18 -26.23 3.95
C GLN A 151 24.65 -26.06 2.50
N GLU A 152 23.84 -26.48 1.52
CA GLU A 152 24.14 -26.31 0.09
C GLU A 152 24.31 -24.83 -0.26
N LYS A 153 23.44 -23.97 0.26
CA LYS A 153 23.53 -22.51 0.09
C LYS A 153 24.84 -21.94 0.62
N VAL A 154 25.29 -22.39 1.80
CA VAL A 154 26.56 -21.95 2.39
C VAL A 154 27.76 -22.45 1.58
N GLU A 155 27.72 -23.69 1.09
CA GLU A 155 28.78 -24.23 0.23
C GLU A 155 28.91 -23.46 -1.08
N ILE A 156 27.78 -23.18 -1.74
CA ILE A 156 27.70 -22.37 -2.96
C ILE A 156 28.36 -21.00 -2.74
N LEU A 157 28.00 -20.29 -1.66
CA LEU A 157 28.58 -18.97 -1.35
C LEU A 157 30.08 -19.03 -1.06
N LYS A 158 30.55 -20.08 -0.38
CA LYS A 158 31.98 -20.25 -0.10
C LYS A 158 32.79 -20.44 -1.38
N LYS A 159 32.29 -21.29 -2.30
CA LYS A 159 32.94 -21.53 -3.60
C LYS A 159 32.88 -20.30 -4.50
N ALA A 160 31.76 -19.57 -4.49
CA ALA A 160 31.58 -18.35 -5.28
C ALA A 160 32.49 -17.18 -4.86
N ALA A 161 32.91 -17.12 -3.59
CA ALA A 161 33.74 -16.02 -3.10
C ALA A 161 35.21 -16.06 -3.59
N GLY A 162 35.70 -17.22 -4.05
CA GLY A 162 37.13 -17.42 -4.32
C GLY A 162 37.55 -17.28 -5.78
N LYS A 163 36.61 -17.37 -6.74
CA LYS A 163 36.91 -17.41 -8.17
C LYS A 163 35.87 -16.62 -8.98
N PRO A 164 36.24 -15.95 -10.07
CA PRO A 164 35.27 -15.47 -11.05
C PRO A 164 34.53 -16.67 -11.63
N LEU A 165 33.20 -16.57 -11.72
CA LEU A 165 32.35 -17.66 -12.16
C LEU A 165 31.88 -17.42 -13.59
N LYS A 166 31.96 -18.47 -14.40
CA LYS A 166 31.46 -18.47 -15.78
C LYS A 166 30.49 -19.61 -15.97
N THR A 167 29.43 -19.37 -16.73
CA THR A 167 28.54 -20.45 -17.18
C THR A 167 29.16 -21.22 -18.36
N ALA A 168 28.60 -22.40 -18.66
CA ALA A 168 28.95 -23.19 -19.84
C ALA A 168 28.89 -22.38 -21.14
N GLU A 169 27.95 -21.44 -21.18
CA GLU A 169 27.68 -20.58 -22.32
C GLU A 169 28.50 -19.28 -22.32
N GLY A 170 29.43 -19.13 -21.36
CA GLY A 170 30.41 -18.06 -21.29
C GLY A 170 29.96 -16.79 -20.56
N ASP A 171 28.85 -16.82 -19.81
CA ASP A 171 28.33 -15.64 -19.11
C ASP A 171 29.05 -15.47 -17.75
N ASP A 172 29.54 -14.25 -17.45
CA ASP A 172 30.23 -13.91 -16.18
C ASP A 172 29.21 -13.66 -15.06
N ILE A 173 29.00 -14.64 -14.19
CA ILE A 173 27.94 -14.59 -13.16
C ILE A 173 28.49 -14.16 -11.80
N ARG A 174 27.62 -13.54 -10.99
CA ARG A 174 27.92 -13.24 -9.59
C ARG A 174 26.81 -13.77 -8.69
N ILE A 175 27.21 -14.38 -7.58
CA ILE A 175 26.30 -15.00 -6.61
C ILE A 175 26.41 -14.26 -5.29
N PHE A 176 25.27 -13.80 -4.78
CA PHE A 176 25.17 -13.08 -3.53
C PHE A 176 24.15 -13.75 -2.58
N PRO A 177 24.30 -13.58 -1.27
CA PRO A 177 23.22 -13.88 -0.34
C PRO A 177 22.03 -12.95 -0.61
N ASP A 178 20.81 -13.49 -0.50
CA ASP A 178 19.59 -12.69 -0.52
C ASP A 178 19.33 -12.12 0.88
N TYR A 179 19.36 -10.80 1.01
CA TYR A 179 19.07 -10.09 2.26
C TYR A 179 17.81 -9.26 2.11
N SER A 180 17.12 -8.98 3.21
CA SER A 180 16.06 -7.95 3.18
C SER A 180 16.62 -6.61 2.72
N LEU A 181 15.73 -5.72 2.27
CA LEU A 181 16.11 -4.40 1.80
C LEU A 181 16.84 -3.60 2.88
N GLU A 182 16.40 -3.70 4.13
CA GLU A 182 16.98 -2.96 5.24
C GLU A 182 18.40 -3.43 5.57
N VAL A 183 18.61 -4.76 5.71
CA VAL A 183 19.94 -5.33 5.89
C VAL A 183 20.87 -4.99 4.72
N SER A 184 20.35 -5.00 3.50
CA SER A 184 21.11 -4.60 2.30
C SER A 184 21.56 -3.13 2.37
N ARG A 185 20.68 -2.22 2.79
CA ARG A 185 21.00 -0.81 3.01
C ARG A 185 22.04 -0.61 4.10
N GLN A 186 21.88 -1.29 5.24
CA GLN A 186 22.85 -1.23 6.33
C GLN A 186 24.24 -1.72 5.90
N ARG A 187 24.30 -2.83 5.14
CA ARG A 187 25.54 -3.34 4.56
C ARG A 187 26.17 -2.38 3.56
N ALA A 188 25.35 -1.67 2.78
CA ALA A 188 25.82 -0.70 1.80
C ALA A 188 26.53 0.50 2.47
N LYS A 189 26.17 0.86 3.71
CA LYS A 189 26.87 1.92 4.47
C LYS A 189 28.36 1.62 4.69
N PHE A 190 28.74 0.33 4.76
CA PHE A 190 30.15 -0.06 4.87
C PHE A 190 30.92 0.02 3.53
N ASN A 191 30.28 0.35 2.40
CA ASN A 191 30.95 0.39 1.10
C ASN A 191 32.10 1.40 1.06
N GLU A 192 31.93 2.57 1.66
CA GLU A 192 32.99 3.59 1.74
C GLU A 192 34.18 3.11 2.57
N VAL A 193 33.91 2.56 3.75
CA VAL A 193 34.95 2.00 4.63
C VAL A 193 35.67 0.84 3.94
N LYS A 194 34.94 -0.05 3.25
CA LYS A 194 35.56 -1.16 2.50
C LYS A 194 36.49 -0.65 1.38
N LYS A 195 36.12 0.41 0.67
CA LYS A 195 36.99 1.04 -0.35
C LYS A 195 38.29 1.52 0.30
N LEU A 196 38.21 2.24 1.41
CA LEU A 196 39.39 2.70 2.15
C LEU A 196 40.26 1.54 2.66
N LEU A 197 39.64 0.44 3.13
CA LEU A 197 40.36 -0.75 3.57
C LEU A 197 41.04 -1.50 2.42
N TRP A 198 40.48 -1.44 1.20
CA TRP A 198 41.12 -1.97 -0.02
C TRP A 198 42.25 -1.07 -0.52
N ASP A 199 42.07 0.25 -0.47
CA ASP A 199 43.06 1.25 -0.93
C ASP A 199 44.20 1.43 0.09
N GLY A 200 43.99 1.02 1.34
CA GLY A 200 44.94 1.15 2.43
C GLY A 200 46.24 0.40 2.19
N LYS A 201 47.36 1.00 2.59
CA LYS A 201 48.72 0.41 2.50
C LYS A 201 49.00 -0.70 3.53
N ILE A 202 48.02 -1.12 4.33
CA ILE A 202 48.20 -2.15 5.37
C ILE A 202 48.19 -3.51 4.69
N THR A 203 49.37 -4.11 4.55
CA THR A 203 49.53 -5.45 4.00
C THR A 203 48.93 -6.49 4.95
N ASN A 204 48.22 -7.49 4.40
CA ASN A 204 47.63 -8.62 5.11
C ASN A 204 46.43 -8.33 6.05
N LEU A 205 45.75 -7.19 5.90
CA LEU A 205 44.49 -6.93 6.60
C LEU A 205 43.35 -7.79 6.04
N ARG A 206 42.69 -8.59 6.89
CA ARG A 206 41.47 -9.32 6.49
C ARG A 206 40.25 -8.61 7.05
N PHE A 207 39.24 -8.36 6.23
CA PHE A 207 37.99 -7.79 6.70
C PHE A 207 36.79 -8.40 5.98
N GLY A 208 35.62 -8.31 6.60
CA GLY A 208 34.37 -8.80 6.03
C GLY A 208 33.14 -8.34 6.80
N VAL A 209 32.00 -8.25 6.12
CA VAL A 209 30.73 -7.85 6.73
C VAL A 209 29.91 -9.09 7.07
N VAL A 210 29.80 -9.37 8.37
CA VAL A 210 29.04 -10.47 8.95
C VAL A 210 27.56 -10.11 9.06
N TYR A 211 26.70 -11.13 9.00
CA TYR A 211 25.26 -10.98 9.18
C TYR A 211 24.90 -10.50 10.60
N PRO A 212 23.94 -9.56 10.75
CA PRO A 212 23.18 -8.89 9.70
C PRO A 212 24.00 -7.84 8.96
N ALA A 213 24.67 -6.91 9.67
CA ALA A 213 25.49 -5.86 9.07
C ALA A 213 26.61 -5.42 10.02
N GLU A 214 27.53 -6.33 10.37
CA GLU A 214 28.67 -6.03 11.24
C GLU A 214 29.99 -6.14 10.47
N LEU A 215 30.76 -5.05 10.38
CA LEU A 215 32.11 -5.10 9.80
C LEU A 215 33.09 -5.68 10.82
N LYS A 216 33.70 -6.83 10.49
CA LYS A 216 34.80 -7.42 11.24
C LYS A 216 36.11 -7.17 10.53
N ILE A 217 37.11 -6.74 11.28
CA ILE A 217 38.48 -6.51 10.82
C ILE A 217 39.40 -7.40 11.67
N THR A 218 40.23 -8.19 11.00
CA THR A 218 41.25 -9.05 11.61
C THR A 218 42.61 -8.49 11.22
N LEU A 219 43.31 -7.96 12.22
CA LEU A 219 44.68 -7.49 12.08
C LEU A 219 45.63 -8.69 11.95
N PRO A 220 46.70 -8.60 11.15
CA PRO A 220 47.72 -9.64 11.10
C PRO A 220 48.42 -9.76 12.46
N ASP A 221 48.44 -10.96 13.04
CA ASP A 221 49.09 -11.24 14.33
C ASP A 221 50.58 -10.87 14.29
N VAL A 222 50.97 -9.95 15.17
CA VAL A 222 52.37 -9.79 15.57
C VAL A 222 52.64 -10.90 16.59
N SER A 223 53.18 -12.02 16.10
CA SER A 223 53.85 -13.11 16.83
C SER A 223 53.62 -13.20 18.36
N ALA A 224 52.83 -14.21 18.77
CA ALA A 224 53.02 -15.01 19.98
C ALA A 224 53.40 -14.29 21.29
N SER A 225 52.41 -13.70 21.96
CA SER A 225 52.27 -13.78 23.42
C SER A 225 50.81 -13.50 23.78
N GLU A 226 50.33 -14.15 24.83
CA GLU A 226 48.94 -14.16 25.29
C GLU A 226 48.26 -12.78 25.24
N CYS A 227 47.33 -12.59 24.30
CA CYS A 227 46.16 -11.73 24.42
C CYS A 227 45.23 -12.05 23.24
N ALA A 228 44.11 -12.72 23.53
CA ALA A 228 43.01 -12.88 22.57
C ALA A 228 42.44 -11.49 22.25
N VAL A 229 42.88 -10.88 21.15
CA VAL A 229 42.29 -9.62 20.70
C VAL A 229 40.98 -9.95 20.01
N GLU A 230 39.88 -9.87 20.78
CA GLU A 230 38.52 -9.83 20.23
C GLU A 230 38.48 -8.78 19.11
N GLY A 231 38.08 -9.22 17.91
CA GLY A 231 37.96 -8.35 16.75
C GLY A 231 37.10 -7.13 17.09
N VAL A 232 37.61 -5.94 16.76
CA VAL A 232 36.91 -4.67 16.99
C VAL A 232 35.58 -4.72 16.25
N LYS A 233 34.49 -4.88 17.00
CA LYS A 233 33.12 -4.69 16.52
C LYS A 233 32.92 -3.18 16.47
N ILE A 234 32.76 -2.62 15.27
CA ILE A 234 32.36 -1.22 15.11
C ILE A 234 30.85 -1.23 14.87
N PRO A 235 30.00 -1.15 15.91
CA PRO A 235 28.60 -0.83 15.72
C PRO A 235 28.51 0.60 15.18
N VAL A 236 27.89 0.77 14.03
CA VAL A 236 27.49 2.10 13.58
C VAL A 236 26.26 2.46 14.38
N GLU A 237 26.38 3.45 15.28
CA GLU A 237 25.23 3.99 16.00
C GLU A 237 24.13 4.40 15.03
N PHE A 238 22.93 3.97 15.36
CA PHE A 238 21.70 4.28 14.65
C PHE A 238 21.45 5.78 14.76
N SER A 239 21.72 6.54 13.69
CA SER A 239 21.14 7.88 13.52
C SER A 239 20.16 7.80 12.36
N PRO A 240 18.86 7.59 12.62
CA PRO A 240 17.84 7.69 11.59
C PRO A 240 17.35 9.12 11.60
N GLN A 241 18.05 10.04 10.94
CA GLN A 241 17.42 11.29 10.51
C GLN A 241 17.98 11.66 9.14
N SER A 242 17.17 11.39 8.11
CA SER A 242 17.34 12.01 6.79
C SER A 242 17.34 13.54 6.96
N ALA A 243 18.04 14.27 6.09
CA ALA A 243 18.00 15.73 6.08
C ALA A 243 16.56 16.27 6.00
N GLU A 244 15.65 15.49 5.42
CA GLU A 244 14.21 15.76 5.32
C GLU A 244 13.49 15.70 6.70
N GLU A 245 13.91 14.80 7.59
CA GLU A 245 13.34 14.64 8.93
C GLU A 245 13.80 15.77 9.87
N LYS A 246 15.03 16.26 9.71
CA LYS A 246 15.53 17.46 10.42
C LYS A 246 14.81 18.75 10.02
N GLN A 247 14.24 18.79 8.82
CA GLN A 247 13.48 19.93 8.33
C GLN A 247 12.04 19.89 8.86
N ASN A 248 11.45 18.69 8.97
CA ASN A 248 10.13 18.53 9.58
C ASN A 248 10.12 18.80 11.09
N THR A 249 11.16 18.44 11.84
CA THR A 249 11.26 18.81 13.27
C THR A 249 11.47 20.31 13.47
N LYS A 250 12.23 20.97 12.59
CA LYS A 250 12.40 22.44 12.61
C LYS A 250 11.12 23.20 12.28
N ASN A 251 10.28 22.65 11.40
CA ASN A 251 8.98 23.25 11.09
C ASN A 251 7.96 23.04 12.20
N ALA A 252 8.11 21.99 13.02
CA ALA A 252 7.28 21.74 14.19
C ALA A 252 7.66 22.65 15.39
N ASP A 253 8.96 22.88 15.63
CA ASP A 253 9.44 23.76 16.72
C ASP A 253 9.16 25.26 16.46
N LEU A 254 8.90 25.67 15.22
CA LEU A 254 8.56 27.05 14.87
C LEU A 254 7.08 27.42 15.12
N GLU A 255 6.22 26.45 15.46
CA GLU A 255 4.83 26.71 15.88
C GLU A 255 4.66 26.75 17.40
N GLU A 256 5.67 26.34 18.20
CA GLU A 256 5.58 26.32 19.68
C GLU A 256 6.20 27.54 20.37
N ASP A 257 7.10 28.30 19.73
CA ASP A 257 7.80 29.45 20.36
C ASP A 257 7.16 30.83 20.05
N GLY A 258 5.83 30.94 20.19
CA GLY A 258 5.10 32.20 20.10
C GLY A 258 4.44 32.59 21.43
N GLU A 259 5.20 33.19 22.36
CA GLU A 259 4.61 33.81 23.56
C GLU A 259 3.82 35.11 23.24
N PRO A 260 2.86 35.50 24.12
CA PRO A 260 1.65 36.22 23.74
C PRO A 260 1.80 37.74 23.84
N HIS A 261 1.30 38.48 22.84
CA HIS A 261 0.99 39.90 23.01
C HIS A 261 -0.37 40.24 22.41
N ALA A 262 -1.23 40.75 23.28
CA ALA A 262 -2.56 41.24 23.00
C ALA A 262 -2.51 42.49 22.09
N GLU A 263 -3.30 42.48 21.02
CA GLU A 263 -3.89 43.68 20.45
C GLU A 263 -5.09 43.31 19.55
N SER A 264 -6.29 43.70 19.98
CA SER A 264 -7.54 43.90 19.18
C SER A 264 -8.13 42.67 18.47
N SER A 265 -9.28 42.08 18.82
CA SER A 265 -10.56 42.65 19.29
C SER A 265 -11.00 43.93 18.56
N ALA A 266 -11.33 43.77 17.28
CA ALA A 266 -12.33 44.52 16.50
C ALA A 266 -12.27 43.91 15.08
N LEU A 267 -13.30 43.34 14.47
CA LEU A 267 -14.63 43.87 14.26
C LEU A 267 -15.47 42.73 13.62
N LEU A 268 -16.55 42.29 14.27
CA LEU A 268 -17.66 41.59 13.63
C LEU A 268 -18.84 42.55 13.54
N GLN A 269 -19.06 43.11 12.37
CA GLN A 269 -20.29 43.71 11.84
C GLN A 269 -19.91 44.21 10.42
N GLU A 270 -20.65 44.04 9.34
CA GLU A 270 -22.11 44.05 9.16
C GLU A 270 -22.36 43.67 7.68
N THR A 271 -23.26 42.73 7.40
CA THR A 271 -23.73 42.44 6.03
C THR A 271 -25.10 43.10 5.82
N GLN A 272 -25.14 44.26 5.17
CA GLN A 272 -26.32 44.77 4.48
C GLN A 272 -25.89 45.43 3.16
N GLY A 273 -26.58 45.06 2.07
CA GLY A 273 -26.19 45.40 0.70
C GLY A 273 -26.67 46.77 0.21
N VAL A 274 -26.28 47.12 -1.02
CA VAL A 274 -27.13 47.54 -2.15
C VAL A 274 -26.24 47.92 -3.35
N PHE A 275 -26.71 47.51 -4.52
CA PHE A 275 -26.29 47.81 -5.90
C PHE A 275 -25.75 49.22 -6.20
N SER A 276 -24.80 49.33 -7.15
CA SER A 276 -24.93 50.20 -8.35
C SER A 276 -23.83 49.99 -9.41
N LYS A 277 -24.30 49.62 -10.61
CA LYS A 277 -23.86 49.85 -12.02
C LYS A 277 -22.50 50.50 -12.38
N ILE A 278 -21.88 49.87 -13.39
CA ILE A 278 -20.69 50.20 -14.23
C ILE A 278 -20.95 51.44 -15.15
N PRO A 279 -19.92 52.14 -15.70
CA PRO A 279 -19.21 51.77 -16.96
C PRO A 279 -17.66 51.97 -16.86
N GLY A 280 -16.74 51.18 -17.44
CA GLY A 280 -16.57 50.72 -18.82
C GLY A 280 -15.40 51.50 -19.44
N LEU A 281 -14.27 50.83 -19.77
CA LEU A 281 -13.26 51.19 -20.79
C LEU A 281 -12.19 50.06 -20.92
N GLU A 282 -12.33 49.27 -22.00
CA GLU A 282 -11.33 48.82 -23.01
C GLU A 282 -9.82 48.91 -22.64
N ASP A 283 -8.87 48.06 -23.04
CA ASP A 283 -8.76 46.77 -23.74
C ASP A 283 -7.24 46.47 -23.72
N GLU A 284 -6.81 45.21 -23.71
CA GLU A 284 -5.63 44.65 -24.42
C GLU A 284 -5.29 43.27 -23.84
N ASP A 285 -6.00 42.29 -24.39
CA ASP A 285 -5.73 40.86 -24.32
C ASP A 285 -4.51 40.52 -25.22
N ARG A 286 -3.54 39.79 -24.66
CA ARG A 286 -2.46 39.15 -25.42
C ARG A 286 -2.53 37.64 -25.22
N GLY A 287 -3.18 36.98 -26.17
CA GLY A 287 -2.75 35.65 -26.62
C GLY A 287 -3.73 34.52 -26.37
N LEU A 288 -4.81 34.51 -27.15
CA LEU A 288 -5.70 33.37 -27.37
C LEU A 288 -4.96 32.17 -27.97
N GLY A 289 -5.12 31.01 -27.34
CA GLY A 289 -4.95 29.72 -27.98
C GLY A 289 -6.32 29.24 -28.48
N ASP A 290 -6.48 29.15 -29.80
CA ASP A 290 -7.73 28.71 -30.41
C ASP A 290 -7.70 27.23 -30.78
N SER A 291 -8.57 26.51 -30.06
CA SER A 291 -9.42 25.38 -30.42
C SER A 291 -9.44 24.86 -31.88
N LEU A 292 -9.51 23.53 -31.94
CA LEU A 292 -10.19 22.63 -32.89
C LEU A 292 -11.03 23.27 -34.02
N PRO A 293 -11.15 22.59 -35.17
CA PRO A 293 -12.41 22.53 -35.88
C PRO A 293 -13.07 21.14 -35.74
N ASN A 294 -14.37 21.22 -35.54
CA ASN A 294 -15.36 20.17 -35.50
C ASN A 294 -16.15 20.12 -36.83
N THR A 295 -16.79 18.97 -37.03
CA THR A 295 -17.99 18.69 -37.83
C THR A 295 -17.87 18.21 -39.29
N THR A 296 -18.56 17.08 -39.50
CA THR A 296 -19.60 16.77 -40.51
C THR A 296 -19.27 16.29 -41.94
N SER A 297 -20.10 15.31 -42.36
CA SER A 297 -20.51 14.95 -43.73
C SER A 297 -19.83 13.78 -44.46
N SER A 298 -20.50 12.62 -44.35
CA SER A 298 -21.04 11.77 -45.44
C SER A 298 -20.14 10.96 -46.39
N SER A 299 -20.44 9.64 -46.38
CA SER A 299 -20.68 8.74 -47.52
C SER A 299 -19.52 8.38 -48.46
N GLN A 300 -19.17 7.08 -48.49
CA GLN A 300 -19.40 6.19 -49.65
C GLN A 300 -18.85 4.76 -49.39
N THR A 301 -19.74 3.76 -49.51
CA THR A 301 -19.60 2.47 -50.22
C THR A 301 -18.20 1.85 -50.35
N SER A 302 -17.96 0.60 -49.96
CA SER A 302 -18.38 -0.59 -50.74
C SER A 302 -18.19 -1.92 -49.99
N LEU A 303 -19.03 -2.87 -50.35
CA LEU A 303 -19.27 -4.19 -49.76
C LEU A 303 -18.33 -5.31 -50.25
N SER A 304 -18.33 -6.41 -49.47
CA SER A 304 -18.17 -7.84 -49.84
C SER A 304 -16.77 -8.33 -50.29
N VAL A 305 -16.32 -9.54 -49.92
CA VAL A 305 -16.85 -10.85 -50.36
C VAL A 305 -16.64 -11.96 -49.31
N VAL A 306 -17.70 -12.74 -49.11
CA VAL A 306 -17.76 -14.07 -48.47
C VAL A 306 -17.34 -15.14 -49.47
N HIS A 307 -16.59 -16.18 -49.06
CA HIS A 307 -16.84 -17.58 -49.49
C HIS A 307 -16.12 -18.58 -48.55
N THR A 308 -16.94 -19.33 -47.81
CA THR A 308 -16.73 -20.75 -47.39
C THR A 308 -16.75 -21.69 -48.62
N PRO A 309 -16.44 -23.02 -48.56
CA PRO A 309 -16.43 -23.95 -47.41
C PRO A 309 -15.28 -25.02 -47.35
N LEU A 310 -15.26 -25.76 -46.22
CA LEU A 310 -14.65 -27.10 -45.97
C LEU A 310 -15.27 -28.20 -46.91
N PRO A 311 -14.76 -29.47 -47.03
CA PRO A 311 -14.55 -30.44 -45.92
C PRO A 311 -13.45 -31.55 -46.07
N SER A 312 -13.19 -32.24 -44.92
CA SER A 312 -12.79 -33.67 -44.71
C SER A 312 -11.44 -34.20 -45.24
N GLY A 313 -10.65 -35.04 -44.56
CA GLY A 313 -10.81 -35.85 -43.34
C GLY A 313 -9.58 -36.78 -43.11
N GLY A 314 -9.57 -37.56 -42.03
CA GLY A 314 -8.63 -38.68 -41.73
C GLY A 314 -7.72 -38.46 -40.50
N GLU A 315 -8.14 -38.85 -39.28
CA GLU A 315 -7.79 -40.11 -38.56
C GLU A 315 -6.28 -40.22 -38.20
N THR A 316 -5.83 -40.26 -36.94
CA THR A 316 -6.00 -41.38 -35.97
C THR A 316 -5.43 -41.08 -34.57
N LEU A 317 -6.21 -41.45 -33.55
CA LEU A 317 -5.96 -42.09 -32.23
C LEU A 317 -4.56 -42.06 -31.56
N THR A 318 -4.50 -41.76 -30.24
CA THR A 318 -4.34 -42.77 -29.15
C THR A 318 -4.34 -42.17 -27.71
N HIS A 319 -5.33 -42.62 -26.93
CA HIS A 319 -5.42 -42.97 -25.49
C HIS A 319 -4.59 -42.32 -24.34
N SER A 320 -5.36 -41.92 -23.32
CA SER A 320 -5.09 -41.49 -21.91
C SER A 320 -4.43 -42.59 -21.02
N PRO A 321 -3.98 -42.37 -19.74
CA PRO A 321 -4.69 -41.67 -18.63
C PRO A 321 -3.84 -40.77 -17.68
N PRO A 322 -4.48 -39.92 -16.84
CA PRO A 322 -3.80 -39.14 -15.81
C PRO A 322 -3.74 -39.89 -14.47
N ALA A 323 -2.57 -39.88 -13.82
CA ALA A 323 -2.37 -40.37 -12.46
C ALA A 323 -2.18 -39.19 -11.49
N THR A 324 -2.94 -39.28 -10.41
CA THR A 324 -3.15 -38.37 -9.30
C THR A 324 -1.85 -37.98 -8.57
N ARG A 325 -1.64 -36.68 -8.34
CA ARG A 325 -0.68 -36.13 -7.37
C ARG A 325 -1.42 -35.73 -6.09
N PRO A 326 -0.93 -36.07 -4.88
CA PRO A 326 -1.33 -35.40 -3.66
C PRO A 326 -0.28 -34.35 -3.25
N SER A 327 -0.70 -33.08 -3.23
CA SER A 327 -0.22 -32.05 -2.29
C SER A 327 -1.43 -31.74 -1.38
N CYS A 328 -1.34 -31.21 -0.17
CA CYS A 328 -0.30 -30.54 0.58
C CYS A 328 -0.70 -30.70 2.06
N PHE A 329 0.24 -31.08 2.91
CA PHE A 329 0.09 -30.91 4.35
C PHE A 329 0.43 -29.46 4.67
N THR A 330 -0.54 -28.71 5.19
CA THR A 330 -0.26 -27.44 5.88
C THR A 330 -0.96 -27.46 7.23
N TYR A 331 -0.12 -27.36 8.26
CA TYR A 331 -0.49 -27.10 9.65
C TYR A 331 -1.16 -25.72 9.74
N CYS A 332 -2.34 -25.67 10.36
CA CYS A 332 -2.94 -24.45 10.88
C CYS A 332 -2.48 -24.25 12.34
N GLU A 333 -2.10 -23.03 12.71
CA GLU A 333 -2.20 -22.57 14.09
C GLU A 333 -3.39 -21.60 14.22
N PRO A 334 -4.12 -21.62 15.35
CA PRO A 334 -5.43 -20.99 15.47
C PRO A 334 -5.34 -19.64 16.19
N ASP A 335 -6.02 -18.63 15.66
CA ASP A 335 -6.40 -17.45 16.43
C ASP A 335 -7.88 -17.50 16.83
N ASN A 336 -8.09 -17.06 18.06
CA ASN A 336 -9.18 -17.34 18.96
C ASN A 336 -10.16 -16.16 18.97
N TRP A 337 -11.43 -16.39 18.63
CA TRP A 337 -12.54 -15.55 19.12
C TRP A 337 -13.80 -16.36 19.36
N SER A 338 -14.05 -16.55 20.66
CA SER A 338 -15.32 -16.52 21.38
C SER A 338 -16.38 -17.61 21.19
N ARG A 339 -16.79 -18.04 22.38
CA ARG A 339 -17.76 -19.05 22.77
C ARG A 339 -19.16 -18.41 22.84
N GLU A 340 -20.18 -19.29 22.77
CA GLU A 340 -21.63 -19.11 23.05
C GLU A 340 -22.47 -18.71 21.82
N THR A 341 -23.51 -19.42 21.37
CA THR A 341 -24.44 -20.38 22.01
C THR A 341 -25.06 -21.34 20.97
N SER A 342 -25.41 -22.55 21.46
CA SER A 342 -26.44 -23.51 21.00
C SER A 342 -27.22 -23.24 19.70
N GLN A 343 -27.18 -24.21 18.77
CA GLN A 343 -28.25 -25.22 18.61
C GLN A 343 -27.84 -26.29 17.59
N LYS A 344 -27.98 -27.55 18.01
CA LYS A 344 -27.87 -28.74 17.16
C LYS A 344 -28.96 -28.71 16.09
N THR A 345 -28.58 -28.61 14.83
CA THR A 345 -29.32 -29.27 13.74
C THR A 345 -28.33 -30.03 12.87
N ASN A 346 -28.61 -31.32 12.74
CA ASN A 346 -27.82 -32.29 12.01
C ASN A 346 -28.21 -32.13 10.53
N THR A 347 -27.41 -31.38 9.77
CA THR A 347 -27.59 -31.29 8.31
C THR A 347 -26.27 -31.59 7.65
N THR A 348 -26.30 -32.64 6.84
CA THR A 348 -25.27 -33.13 5.92
C THR A 348 -24.36 -32.03 5.40
N TRP A 349 -23.06 -32.17 5.67
CA TRP A 349 -22.00 -31.31 5.13
C TRP A 349 -21.94 -31.49 3.62
N SER A 350 -22.71 -30.68 2.89
CA SER A 350 -22.59 -30.54 1.45
C SER A 350 -21.37 -29.65 1.17
N GLU A 351 -20.35 -30.27 0.58
CA GLU A 351 -19.27 -29.68 -0.24
C GLU A 351 -19.09 -28.15 -0.18
N CYS A 352 -18.42 -27.64 0.86
CA CYS A 352 -17.73 -26.36 0.77
C CYS A 352 -16.34 -26.60 0.15
N VAL A 353 -16.24 -26.45 -1.17
CA VAL A 353 -14.95 -26.37 -1.86
C VAL A 353 -14.32 -25.03 -1.47
N TYR A 354 -13.27 -25.06 -0.65
CA TYR A 354 -12.38 -23.91 -0.49
C TYR A 354 -11.72 -23.65 -1.85
N VAL A 355 -12.21 -22.64 -2.57
CA VAL A 355 -11.59 -22.19 -3.81
C VAL A 355 -10.39 -21.32 -3.46
N CYS A 356 -9.20 -21.72 -3.87
CA CYS A 356 -7.98 -20.93 -3.69
C CYS A 356 -8.15 -19.54 -4.35
N GLN A 357 -7.79 -18.46 -3.65
CA GLN A 357 -7.99 -17.07 -4.10
C GLN A 357 -7.39 -16.77 -5.50
N ASP A 358 -6.26 -17.41 -5.85
CA ASP A 358 -5.63 -17.28 -7.17
C ASP A 358 -6.36 -18.05 -8.30
N GLU A 359 -7.21 -19.03 -8.00
CA GLU A 359 -7.94 -19.79 -9.04
C GLU A 359 -9.17 -19.05 -9.57
N VAL A 360 -9.75 -18.15 -8.77
CA VAL A 360 -11.03 -17.47 -9.08
C VAL A 360 -10.87 -16.46 -10.21
N LEU A 361 -9.78 -15.68 -10.23
CA LEU A 361 -9.54 -14.69 -11.29
C LEU A 361 -9.04 -15.32 -12.61
N ASN A 362 -8.59 -16.57 -12.58
CA ASN A 362 -8.10 -17.28 -13.76
C ASN A 362 -9.24 -18.02 -14.51
N ARG A 363 -10.47 -18.00 -13.99
CA ARG A 363 -11.62 -18.65 -14.59
C ARG A 363 -12.77 -17.67 -14.73
N ARG A 364 -13.58 -17.85 -15.77
CA ARG A 364 -14.76 -17.01 -16.02
C ARG A 364 -15.85 -17.34 -15.00
N LEU A 365 -16.47 -16.32 -14.42
CA LEU A 365 -17.63 -16.50 -13.55
C LEU A 365 -18.89 -16.72 -14.40
N VAL A 366 -19.63 -17.78 -14.10
CA VAL A 366 -20.89 -18.13 -14.78
C VAL A 366 -22.06 -17.97 -13.81
N PRO A 367 -23.09 -17.19 -14.16
CA PRO A 367 -24.21 -16.91 -13.26
C PRO A 367 -25.03 -18.18 -12.99
N LEU A 368 -25.41 -18.38 -11.73
CA LEU A 368 -26.21 -19.53 -11.28
C LEU A 368 -27.70 -19.21 -11.12
N LEU A 369 -28.06 -17.96 -10.85
CA LEU A 369 -29.43 -17.54 -10.54
C LEU A 369 -30.12 -16.85 -11.73
N GLY A 370 -29.50 -16.92 -12.92
CA GLY A 370 -29.84 -16.09 -14.09
C GLY A 370 -28.95 -14.84 -14.15
N GLU A 371 -28.70 -14.34 -15.36
CA GLU A 371 -27.72 -13.27 -15.62
C GLU A 371 -28.01 -11.98 -14.83
N GLU A 372 -29.22 -11.44 -14.95
CA GLU A 372 -29.64 -10.20 -14.28
C GLU A 372 -29.70 -10.33 -12.74
N MET A 373 -30.23 -11.45 -12.24
CA MET A 373 -30.40 -11.69 -10.80
C MET A 373 -29.07 -11.96 -10.09
N SER A 374 -28.17 -12.70 -10.71
CA SER A 374 -26.81 -12.91 -10.18
C SER A 374 -26.00 -11.61 -10.20
N LEU A 375 -26.18 -10.77 -11.23
CA LEU A 375 -25.49 -9.49 -11.34
C LEU A 375 -25.99 -8.48 -10.31
N SER A 376 -27.30 -8.28 -10.21
CA SER A 376 -27.88 -7.36 -9.23
C SER A 376 -27.49 -7.72 -7.79
N LYS A 377 -27.54 -9.00 -7.42
CA LYS A 377 -27.09 -9.45 -6.07
C LYS A 377 -25.60 -9.27 -5.82
N SER A 378 -24.79 -9.15 -6.87
CA SER A 378 -23.36 -8.93 -6.73
C SER A 378 -22.99 -7.47 -6.46
N PHE A 379 -23.90 -6.51 -6.68
CA PHE A 379 -23.61 -5.08 -6.48
C PHE A 379 -23.28 -4.75 -5.02
N ASP A 380 -23.92 -5.40 -4.06
CA ASP A 380 -23.62 -5.24 -2.62
C ASP A 380 -22.16 -5.59 -2.29
N LEU A 381 -21.54 -6.48 -3.08
CA LEU A 381 -20.13 -6.83 -2.91
C LEU A 381 -19.21 -5.69 -3.33
N PHE A 382 -19.59 -4.93 -4.36
CA PHE A 382 -18.81 -3.76 -4.79
C PHE A 382 -18.89 -2.64 -3.76
N ASP A 383 -20.04 -2.43 -3.11
CA ASP A 383 -20.11 -1.49 -1.98
C ASP A 383 -19.14 -1.88 -0.85
N THR A 384 -19.10 -3.17 -0.50
CA THR A 384 -18.27 -3.65 0.60
C THR A 384 -16.77 -3.66 0.29
N PHE A 385 -16.39 -4.03 -0.95
CA PHE A 385 -15.00 -4.35 -1.29
C PHE A 385 -14.31 -3.34 -2.21
N LEU A 386 -15.03 -2.34 -2.76
CA LEU A 386 -14.45 -1.29 -3.57
C LEU A 386 -14.05 -0.08 -2.72
N ASP A 387 -12.77 0.24 -2.69
CA ASP A 387 -12.25 1.41 -1.97
C ASP A 387 -12.84 2.72 -2.55
N VAL A 388 -13.38 3.56 -1.65
CA VAL A 388 -14.02 4.85 -1.95
C VAL A 388 -13.13 5.76 -2.79
N ARG A 389 -11.81 5.69 -2.62
CA ARG A 389 -10.84 6.49 -3.39
C ARG A 389 -10.83 6.14 -4.87
N PHE A 390 -11.27 4.94 -5.24
CA PHE A 390 -11.28 4.44 -6.60
C PHE A 390 -12.66 4.46 -7.26
N HIS A 391 -13.73 4.77 -6.51
CA HIS A 391 -15.11 4.80 -7.03
C HIS A 391 -15.21 5.61 -8.33
N ASN A 392 -14.82 6.88 -8.30
CA ASN A 392 -14.97 7.77 -9.46
C ASN A 392 -14.14 7.28 -10.67
N LYS A 393 -12.96 6.71 -10.43
CA LYS A 393 -12.09 6.17 -11.50
C LYS A 393 -12.65 4.88 -12.10
N PHE A 394 -13.19 4.00 -11.25
CA PHE A 394 -13.86 2.77 -11.63
C PHE A 394 -15.12 3.03 -12.46
N PHE A 395 -16.00 3.91 -11.98
CA PHE A 395 -17.23 4.23 -12.71
C PHE A 395 -16.95 4.86 -14.08
N ARG A 396 -15.91 5.70 -14.18
CA ARG A 396 -15.43 6.21 -15.48
C ARG A 396 -14.87 5.11 -16.40
N SER A 397 -14.14 4.14 -15.85
CA SER A 397 -13.52 3.08 -16.67
C SER A 397 -14.54 2.10 -17.24
N ILE A 398 -15.63 1.83 -16.51
CA ILE A 398 -16.79 1.10 -17.02
C ILE A 398 -17.73 2.01 -17.83
N GLY A 399 -17.35 3.26 -18.08
CA GLY A 399 -18.00 4.21 -18.99
C GLY A 399 -19.12 5.05 -18.40
N VAL A 400 -19.44 4.98 -17.11
CA VAL A 400 -20.47 5.83 -16.48
C VAL A 400 -20.09 7.31 -16.64
N SER A 401 -21.06 8.14 -17.02
CA SER A 401 -20.80 9.56 -17.32
C SER A 401 -20.51 10.36 -16.07
N ASP A 402 -19.66 11.39 -16.19
CA ASP A 402 -19.35 12.30 -15.08
C ASP A 402 -20.60 12.98 -14.50
N ASN A 403 -21.63 13.21 -15.32
CA ASN A 403 -22.89 13.77 -14.86
C ASN A 403 -23.61 12.80 -13.90
N ALA A 404 -23.66 11.50 -14.21
CA ALA A 404 -24.25 10.50 -13.33
C ALA A 404 -23.46 10.36 -12.02
N ILE A 405 -22.13 10.37 -12.10
CA ILE A 405 -21.24 10.30 -10.92
C ILE A 405 -21.48 11.51 -10.00
N LYS A 406 -21.58 12.72 -10.55
CA LYS A 406 -21.83 13.95 -9.79
C LYS A 406 -23.21 13.98 -9.12
N ILE A 407 -24.24 13.44 -9.77
CA ILE A 407 -25.59 13.35 -9.18
C ILE A 407 -25.54 12.42 -7.96
N ALA A 408 -24.89 11.26 -8.09
CA ALA A 408 -24.78 10.25 -7.04
C ALA A 408 -23.77 10.62 -5.92
N GLU A 409 -22.92 11.65 -6.10
CA GLU A 409 -22.02 12.17 -5.05
C GLU A 409 -22.76 12.79 -3.86
N SER A 410 -24.03 13.18 -4.04
CA SER A 410 -24.88 13.69 -2.96
C SER A 410 -25.51 12.58 -2.10
N SER A 411 -25.41 11.31 -2.52
CA SER A 411 -25.92 10.13 -1.82
C SER A 411 -24.86 9.52 -0.88
N PRO A 412 -25.26 8.79 0.19
CA PRO A 412 -24.35 7.99 1.01
C PRO A 412 -23.50 7.02 0.14
N ALA A 413 -22.26 6.74 0.55
CA ALA A 413 -21.29 6.02 -0.30
C ALA A 413 -21.78 4.64 -0.81
N GLY A 414 -22.55 3.90 -0.03
CA GLY A 414 -23.09 2.60 -0.45
C GLY A 414 -24.28 2.68 -1.39
N ASP A 415 -25.14 3.67 -1.19
CA ASP A 415 -26.24 3.96 -2.12
C ASP A 415 -25.68 4.46 -3.47
N LYS A 416 -24.60 5.26 -3.43
CA LYS A 416 -23.89 5.74 -4.62
C LYS A 416 -23.38 4.61 -5.50
N VAL A 417 -22.71 3.61 -4.92
CA VAL A 417 -22.14 2.48 -5.69
C VAL A 417 -23.25 1.68 -6.36
N TYR A 418 -24.31 1.35 -5.61
CA TYR A 418 -25.44 0.60 -6.12
C TYR A 418 -26.16 1.34 -7.26
N GLU A 419 -26.42 2.64 -7.09
CA GLU A 419 -27.07 3.48 -8.12
C GLU A 419 -26.24 3.54 -9.41
N LEU A 420 -24.92 3.76 -9.31
CA LEU A 420 -24.06 3.87 -10.48
C LEU A 420 -23.90 2.52 -11.21
N LEU A 421 -23.89 1.40 -10.49
CA LEU A 421 -23.93 0.06 -11.08
C LEU A 421 -25.26 -0.22 -11.78
N CYS A 422 -26.38 0.26 -11.24
CA CYS A 422 -27.68 0.19 -11.92
C CYS A 422 -27.68 1.00 -13.23
N VAL A 423 -27.14 2.23 -13.21
CA VAL A 423 -27.00 3.07 -14.41
C VAL A 423 -26.13 2.39 -15.46
N TRP A 424 -25.01 1.79 -15.05
CA TRP A 424 -24.15 1.02 -15.93
C TRP A 424 -24.88 -0.19 -16.54
N MET A 425 -25.54 -1.00 -15.71
CA MET A 425 -26.28 -2.19 -16.13
C MET A 425 -27.40 -1.84 -17.13
N GLN A 426 -28.13 -0.75 -16.89
CA GLN A 426 -29.16 -0.26 -17.80
C GLN A 426 -28.60 0.14 -19.17
N ARG A 427 -27.37 0.65 -19.22
CA ARG A 427 -26.71 1.04 -20.47
C ARG A 427 -26.15 -0.16 -21.23
N GLU A 428 -25.45 -1.07 -20.56
CA GLU A 428 -24.89 -2.27 -21.19
C GLU A 428 -25.98 -3.29 -21.59
N GLY A 429 -27.12 -3.25 -20.91
CA GLY A 429 -28.28 -4.09 -21.21
C GLY A 429 -27.97 -5.57 -21.07
N LEU A 430 -28.36 -6.38 -22.06
CA LEU A 430 -28.16 -7.84 -22.07
C LEU A 430 -26.68 -8.28 -22.10
N ARG A 431 -25.75 -7.35 -22.30
CA ARG A 431 -24.31 -7.63 -22.30
C ARG A 431 -23.65 -7.39 -20.94
N ALA A 432 -24.39 -6.87 -19.96
CA ALA A 432 -23.85 -6.59 -18.65
C ALA A 432 -23.41 -7.89 -17.96
N ASP A 433 -22.10 -8.03 -17.71
CA ASP A 433 -21.52 -9.19 -17.05
C ASP A 433 -20.63 -8.75 -15.89
N ILE A 434 -20.66 -9.49 -14.78
CA ILE A 434 -19.77 -9.25 -13.63
C ILE A 434 -18.29 -9.37 -14.04
N ASN A 435 -18.00 -10.21 -15.04
CA ASN A 435 -16.64 -10.38 -15.55
C ASN A 435 -16.07 -9.07 -16.12
N ASP A 436 -16.91 -8.22 -16.73
CA ASP A 436 -16.48 -6.92 -17.25
C ASP A 436 -16.13 -5.95 -16.12
N LEU A 437 -16.90 -5.99 -15.03
CA LEU A 437 -16.64 -5.20 -13.82
C LEU A 437 -15.34 -5.65 -13.13
N ILE A 438 -15.13 -6.97 -13.00
CA ILE A 438 -13.89 -7.53 -12.44
C ILE A 438 -12.69 -7.17 -13.31
N GLN A 439 -12.82 -7.27 -14.63
CA GLN A 439 -11.76 -6.89 -15.55
C GLN A 439 -11.43 -5.40 -15.44
N ALA A 440 -12.44 -4.53 -15.29
CA ALA A 440 -12.23 -3.10 -15.07
C ALA A 440 -11.49 -2.82 -13.75
N LEU A 441 -11.73 -3.59 -12.69
CA LEU A 441 -10.96 -3.51 -11.44
C LEU A 441 -9.50 -3.93 -11.64
N LEU A 442 -9.25 -5.01 -12.39
CA LEU A 442 -7.89 -5.45 -12.70
C LEU A 442 -7.12 -4.41 -13.53
N LEU A 443 -7.78 -3.75 -14.50
CA LEU A 443 -7.19 -2.66 -15.27
C LEU A 443 -6.86 -1.42 -14.42
N LEU A 444 -7.52 -1.26 -13.27
CA LEU A 444 -7.28 -0.19 -12.30
C LEU A 444 -6.32 -0.60 -11.17
N ASP A 445 -5.65 -1.74 -11.31
CA ASP A 445 -4.76 -2.32 -10.31
C ASP A 445 -5.45 -2.58 -8.95
N GLN A 446 -6.76 -2.81 -8.97
CA GLN A 446 -7.57 -3.16 -7.79
C GLN A 446 -7.74 -4.68 -7.67
N ARG A 447 -6.61 -5.41 -7.71
CA ARG A 447 -6.60 -6.88 -7.68
C ARG A 447 -7.22 -7.45 -6.41
N TYR A 448 -6.92 -6.87 -5.25
CA TYR A 448 -7.49 -7.33 -3.98
C TYR A 448 -9.02 -7.23 -3.94
N SER A 449 -9.59 -6.11 -4.41
CA SER A 449 -11.04 -5.94 -4.53
C SER A 449 -11.65 -6.92 -5.53
N ALA A 450 -11.02 -7.09 -6.69
CA ALA A 450 -11.45 -8.05 -7.71
C ALA A 450 -11.50 -9.50 -7.17
N GLU A 451 -10.45 -9.95 -6.47
CA GLU A 451 -10.36 -11.28 -5.87
C GLU A 451 -11.44 -11.50 -4.82
N ASN A 452 -11.63 -10.53 -3.91
CA ASN A 452 -12.63 -10.64 -2.85
C ASN A 452 -14.05 -10.66 -3.39
N ILE A 453 -14.36 -9.78 -4.37
CA ILE A 453 -15.68 -9.73 -5.00
C ILE A 453 -15.96 -11.06 -5.70
N ALA A 454 -15.02 -11.55 -6.52
CA ALA A 454 -15.19 -12.80 -7.25
C ALA A 454 -15.33 -14.00 -6.31
N THR A 455 -14.51 -14.08 -5.26
CA THR A 455 -14.56 -15.16 -4.27
C THR A 455 -15.90 -15.14 -3.51
N LYS A 456 -16.32 -13.97 -3.03
CA LYS A 456 -17.59 -13.81 -2.30
C LYS A 456 -18.81 -14.05 -3.20
N ALA A 457 -18.72 -13.73 -4.48
CA ALA A 457 -19.76 -14.02 -5.45
C ALA A 457 -19.97 -15.53 -5.65
N VAL A 458 -18.90 -16.33 -5.60
CA VAL A 458 -18.97 -17.80 -5.63
C VAL A 458 -19.43 -18.36 -4.28
N GLU A 459 -18.87 -17.89 -3.16
CA GLU A 459 -19.26 -18.34 -1.81
C GLU A 459 -20.74 -18.08 -1.51
N ARG A 460 -21.30 -16.94 -1.94
CA ARG A 460 -22.74 -16.63 -1.79
C ARG A 460 -23.63 -17.37 -2.79
N GLY A 461 -23.05 -18.17 -3.69
CA GLY A 461 -23.78 -18.97 -4.68
C GLY A 461 -24.38 -18.15 -5.83
N PHE A 462 -23.89 -16.94 -6.08
CA PHE A 462 -24.36 -16.12 -7.20
C PHE A 462 -23.75 -16.61 -8.53
N TYR A 463 -22.51 -17.09 -8.47
CA TYR A 463 -21.74 -17.56 -9.62
C TYR A 463 -21.02 -18.88 -9.32
N ARG A 464 -20.65 -19.60 -10.38
CA ARG A 464 -19.69 -20.71 -10.35
C ARG A 464 -18.52 -20.42 -11.27
N LEU A 465 -17.39 -21.07 -11.03
CA LEU A 465 -16.25 -21.01 -11.95
C LEU A 465 -16.50 -21.92 -13.17
N ALA A 466 -16.20 -21.40 -14.36
CA ALA A 466 -16.21 -22.16 -15.62
C ALA A 466 -15.06 -23.16 -15.72
#